data_AF-A0AAD7R890-F1
#
_entry.id   AF-A0AAD7R890-F1
#
_cell.length_a   1.000
_cell.length_b   1.000
_cell.length_c   1.000
_cell.angle_alpha   90.00
_cell.angle_beta   90.00
_cell.angle_gamma   90.00
#
_symmetry.space_group_name_H-M   'P 1'
#
loop_
_entity.id
_entity.type
_entity.pdbx_description
1 polymer ?
#
loop_
_entity_poly.entity_id
_entity_poly.type
_entity_poly.pdbx_seq_one_letter_code
_entity_poly.pdbx_strand_id
1 'polypeptide(L)'
;MSKAYQFLCSWALNKFLLVTLGDLKVLKAAVERLALQVEALGVDGAEVLSPVEWQVAQLSRAVADLQEFSALVLRIFSRDCKKMAVEIFEQTMPSGKHWRVTCKSELPSSPSEYAACAARSVIGQVLEGVQPLPDEARIPALTEAMTAFMEAWLEHILKHKIKFSLQGALQLKQDFDLIRSLIQSEEYRLSEEMHQRLLSLHVFQQVDSAIVCLLQQPVAKPYTPSRGWEPFRRCCPNSSSLVDPGAGSLSSLESMDMQAARNQALTAAEESLGPRRPAAPLQPYLAVSQQEWLALRIHSSVRWKLPGLRCLSKSAH
;
A
#
# COMPACT_ATOMS: atom_id res chain seq x y z
N MET A 1 26.86 -19.26 7.26
CA MET A 1 26.11 -17.98 7.25
C MET A 1 26.90 -16.97 6.43
N SER A 2 26.38 -16.48 5.31
CA SER A 2 27.09 -15.47 4.50
C SER A 2 27.06 -14.09 5.19
N LYS A 3 28.05 -13.23 4.93
CA LYS A 3 28.09 -11.85 5.48
C LYS A 3 26.87 -11.02 5.09
N ALA A 4 26.33 -11.23 3.89
CA ALA A 4 25.11 -10.57 3.42
C ALA A 4 23.91 -10.84 4.36
N TYR A 5 23.76 -12.10 4.81
CA TYR A 5 22.73 -12.46 5.78
C TYR A 5 22.93 -11.76 7.12
N GLN A 6 24.17 -11.64 7.60
CA GLN A 6 24.47 -10.92 8.85
C GLN A 6 24.09 -9.43 8.78
N PHE A 7 24.32 -8.77 7.65
CA PHE A 7 23.90 -7.39 7.45
C PHE A 7 22.38 -7.25 7.47
N LEU A 8 21.63 -8.16 6.84
CA LEU A 8 20.16 -8.13 6.88
C LEU A 8 19.61 -8.40 8.28
N CYS A 9 20.16 -9.37 9.01
CA CYS A 9 19.73 -9.66 10.39
C CYS A 9 19.97 -8.49 11.34
N SER A 10 20.98 -7.66 11.10
CA SER A 10 21.27 -6.45 11.86
C SER A 10 20.64 -5.19 11.27
N TRP A 11 19.83 -5.33 10.22
CA TRP A 11 19.23 -4.23 9.45
C TRP A 11 20.24 -3.19 8.95
N ALA A 12 21.48 -3.60 8.68
CA ALA A 12 22.55 -2.76 8.14
C ALA A 12 22.41 -2.61 6.61
N LEU A 13 21.29 -2.04 6.16
CA LEU A 13 20.91 -1.98 4.74
C LEU A 13 21.94 -1.25 3.86
N ASN A 14 22.54 -0.16 4.34
CA ASN A 14 23.55 0.58 3.57
C ASN A 14 24.74 -0.30 3.19
N LYS A 15 25.25 -1.10 4.15
CA LYS A 15 26.37 -2.02 3.90
C LYS A 15 25.94 -3.18 3.01
N PHE A 16 24.74 -3.71 3.23
CA PHE A 16 24.19 -4.78 2.44
C PHE A 16 24.03 -4.37 0.97
N LEU A 17 23.34 -3.26 0.70
CA LEU A 17 23.03 -2.78 -0.65
C LEU A 17 24.30 -2.39 -1.40
N LEU A 18 25.25 -1.73 -0.73
CA LEU A 18 26.54 -1.38 -1.32
C LEU A 18 27.29 -2.62 -1.83
N VAL A 19 27.43 -3.64 -0.98
CA VAL A 19 28.17 -4.86 -1.34
C VAL A 19 27.42 -5.69 -2.39
N THR A 20 26.11 -5.82 -2.24
CA THR A 20 25.32 -6.80 -3.03
C THR A 20 24.77 -6.25 -4.33
N LEU A 21 24.50 -4.94 -4.39
CA LEU A 21 23.97 -4.29 -5.59
C LEU A 21 24.98 -3.32 -6.23
N GLY A 22 26.01 -2.89 -5.49
CA GLY A 22 27.15 -2.15 -6.01
C GLY A 22 28.31 -3.07 -6.38
N ASP A 23 29.10 -3.49 -5.39
CA ASP A 23 30.37 -4.20 -5.60
C ASP A 23 30.19 -5.49 -6.41
N LEU A 24 29.16 -6.27 -6.10
CA LEU A 24 28.86 -7.51 -6.83
C LEU A 24 28.57 -7.26 -8.31
N LYS A 25 27.89 -6.16 -8.67
CA LYS A 25 27.64 -5.81 -10.07
C LYS A 25 28.93 -5.41 -10.79
N VAL A 26 29.79 -4.64 -10.13
CA VAL A 26 31.11 -4.26 -10.67
C VAL A 26 31.97 -5.51 -10.90
N LEU A 27 32.00 -6.43 -9.92
CA LEU A 27 32.71 -7.69 -10.03
C LEU A 27 32.16 -8.53 -11.19
N LYS A 28 30.84 -8.69 -11.29
CA LYS A 28 30.19 -9.42 -12.39
C LYS A 28 30.62 -8.85 -13.75
N ALA A 29 30.52 -7.53 -13.94
CA ALA A 29 30.89 -6.88 -15.19
C ALA A 29 32.40 -6.99 -15.50
N ALA A 30 33.25 -7.07 -14.48
CA ALA A 30 34.68 -7.32 -14.66
C ALA A 30 34.96 -8.76 -15.12
N VAL A 31 34.30 -9.75 -14.51
CA VAL A 31 34.46 -11.17 -14.88
C VAL A 31 33.88 -11.43 -16.27
N GLU A 32 32.74 -10.81 -16.64
CA GLU A 32 32.17 -10.89 -17.99
C GLU A 32 33.13 -10.34 -19.05
N ARG A 33 33.75 -9.18 -18.79
CA ARG A 33 34.76 -8.61 -19.71
C ARG A 33 35.99 -9.50 -19.84
N LEU A 34 36.46 -10.08 -18.73
CA LEU A 34 37.56 -11.06 -18.74
C LEU A 34 37.20 -12.30 -19.56
N ALA A 35 35.99 -12.85 -19.39
CA ALA A 35 35.53 -14.00 -20.16
C ALA A 35 35.57 -13.71 -21.67
N LEU A 36 35.03 -12.57 -22.10
CA LEU A 36 35.04 -12.14 -23.50
C LEU A 36 36.46 -11.94 -24.06
N GLN A 37 37.38 -11.40 -23.27
CA GLN A 37 38.77 -11.22 -23.68
C GLN A 37 39.51 -12.56 -23.83
N VAL A 38 39.29 -13.52 -22.92
CA VAL A 38 39.91 -14.85 -23.00
C VAL A 38 39.35 -15.63 -24.18
N GLU A 39 38.04 -15.53 -24.46
CA GLU A 39 37.42 -16.11 -25.66
C GLU A 39 38.03 -15.54 -26.95
N ALA A 40 38.27 -14.22 -27.01
CA ALA A 40 38.87 -13.58 -28.18
C ALA A 40 40.33 -13.99 -28.43
N LEU A 41 41.07 -14.42 -27.39
CA LEU A 41 42.44 -14.91 -27.50
C LEU A 41 42.53 -16.35 -28.04
N GLY A 42 41.44 -17.12 -28.01
CA GLY A 42 41.42 -18.54 -28.36
C GLY A 42 41.38 -18.88 -29.85
N VAL A 43 41.59 -17.92 -30.76
CA VAL A 43 41.29 -18.08 -32.21
C VAL A 43 42.52 -18.30 -33.11
N ASP A 44 43.75 -18.36 -32.60
CA ASP A 44 44.92 -18.53 -33.49
C ASP A 44 45.98 -19.50 -32.92
N GLY A 45 45.91 -20.78 -33.30
CA GLY A 45 46.98 -21.75 -33.09
C GLY A 45 46.56 -23.08 -32.46
N ALA A 46 46.65 -24.15 -33.25
CA ALA A 46 46.11 -25.50 -32.98
C ALA A 46 46.77 -26.30 -31.83
N GLU A 47 47.66 -25.73 -31.02
CA GLU A 47 48.43 -26.49 -30.02
C GLU A 47 48.26 -26.03 -28.56
N VAL A 48 47.58 -24.90 -28.30
CA VAL A 48 47.37 -24.33 -26.93
C VAL A 48 45.88 -24.30 -26.52
N LEU A 49 45.01 -25.02 -27.22
CA LEU A 49 43.55 -24.92 -27.04
C LEU A 49 43.06 -25.44 -25.68
N SER A 50 43.68 -26.48 -25.09
CA SER A 50 43.12 -27.15 -23.90
C SER A 50 43.12 -26.34 -22.59
N PRO A 51 44.16 -25.53 -22.25
CA PRO A 51 44.14 -24.73 -21.03
C PRO A 51 43.26 -23.49 -21.16
N VAL A 52 43.18 -22.90 -22.37
CA VAL A 52 42.38 -21.71 -22.66
C VAL A 52 40.89 -22.06 -22.64
N GLU A 53 40.48 -23.16 -23.28
CA GLU A 53 39.11 -23.67 -23.24
C GLU A 53 38.65 -23.96 -21.80
N TRP A 54 39.51 -24.54 -20.98
CA TRP A 54 39.22 -24.76 -19.56
C TRP A 54 39.04 -23.45 -18.79
N GLN A 55 39.89 -22.45 -19.03
CA GLN A 55 39.78 -21.13 -18.39
C GLN A 55 38.51 -20.38 -18.80
N VAL A 56 38.13 -20.44 -20.09
CA VAL A 56 36.83 -19.91 -20.58
C VAL A 56 35.68 -20.60 -19.87
N ALA A 57 35.69 -21.93 -19.78
CA ALA A 57 34.63 -22.67 -19.09
C ALA A 57 34.52 -22.31 -17.60
N GLN A 58 35.64 -22.12 -16.90
CA GLN A 58 35.65 -21.67 -15.50
C GLN A 58 35.11 -20.24 -15.34
N LEU A 59 35.51 -19.32 -16.22
CA LEU A 59 35.05 -17.93 -16.20
C LEU A 59 33.54 -17.85 -16.49
N SER A 60 33.07 -18.55 -17.51
CA SER A 60 31.65 -18.62 -17.86
C SER A 60 30.82 -19.23 -16.73
N ARG A 61 31.35 -20.25 -16.03
CA ARG A 61 30.72 -20.79 -14.83
C ARG A 61 30.67 -19.75 -13.70
N ALA A 62 31.75 -19.03 -13.46
CA ALA A 62 31.80 -17.98 -12.44
C ALA A 62 30.80 -16.84 -12.73
N VAL A 63 30.65 -16.41 -13.99
CA VAL A 63 29.63 -15.43 -14.39
C VAL A 63 28.22 -15.94 -14.08
N ALA A 64 27.93 -17.20 -14.42
CA ALA A 64 26.63 -17.82 -14.15
C ALA A 64 26.35 -17.88 -12.63
N ASP A 65 27.33 -18.31 -11.84
CA ASP A 65 27.21 -18.41 -10.38
C ASP A 65 27.01 -17.02 -9.74
N LEU A 66 27.70 -15.98 -10.24
CA LEU A 66 27.51 -14.59 -9.79
C LEU A 66 26.12 -14.06 -10.14
N GLN A 67 25.60 -14.41 -11.32
CA GLN A 67 24.26 -14.02 -11.73
C GLN A 67 23.18 -14.69 -10.86
N GLU A 68 23.30 -15.99 -10.60
CA GLU A 68 22.40 -16.69 -9.69
C GLU A 68 22.47 -16.11 -8.28
N PHE A 69 23.67 -15.83 -7.78
CA PHE A 69 23.88 -15.21 -6.47
C PHE A 69 23.23 -13.82 -6.39
N SER A 70 23.38 -12.98 -7.41
CA SER A 70 22.75 -11.66 -7.45
C SER A 70 21.22 -11.73 -7.36
N ALA A 71 20.61 -12.67 -8.08
CA ALA A 71 19.16 -12.90 -8.04
C ALA A 71 18.70 -13.48 -6.70
N LEU A 72 19.49 -14.37 -6.09
CA LEU A 72 19.21 -14.91 -4.77
C LEU A 72 19.22 -13.82 -3.69
N VAL A 73 20.23 -12.95 -3.71
CA VAL A 73 20.38 -11.89 -2.71
C VAL A 73 19.25 -10.87 -2.80
N LEU A 74 18.83 -10.50 -4.01
CA LEU A 74 17.69 -9.61 -4.21
C LEU A 74 16.37 -10.23 -3.68
N ARG A 75 16.15 -11.52 -3.90
CA ARG A 75 14.98 -12.24 -3.32
C ARG A 75 15.00 -12.28 -1.79
N ILE A 76 16.17 -12.53 -1.19
CA ILE A 76 16.32 -12.52 0.27
C ILE A 76 16.04 -11.12 0.81
N PHE A 77 16.56 -10.09 0.16
CA PHE A 77 16.31 -8.69 0.51
C PHE A 77 14.83 -8.33 0.46
N SER A 78 14.13 -8.67 -0.63
CA SER A 78 12.68 -8.45 -0.79
C SER A 78 11.87 -9.13 0.33
N ARG A 79 12.19 -10.40 0.62
CA ARG A 79 11.56 -11.16 1.71
C ARG A 79 11.79 -10.51 3.07
N ASP A 80 13.02 -10.07 3.35
CA ASP A 80 13.35 -9.48 4.65
C ASP A 80 12.76 -8.05 4.79
N CYS A 81 12.60 -7.30 3.69
CA CYS A 81 11.79 -6.07 3.63
C CYS A 81 10.32 -6.35 4.00
N LYS A 82 9.71 -7.36 3.38
CA LYS A 82 8.33 -7.77 3.69
C LYS A 82 8.19 -8.15 5.17
N LYS A 83 9.12 -8.96 5.67
CA LYS A 83 9.14 -9.41 7.08
C LYS A 83 9.22 -8.22 8.04
N MET A 84 10.16 -7.30 7.81
CA MET A 84 10.31 -6.11 8.65
C MET A 84 9.05 -5.23 8.62
N ALA A 85 8.47 -5.02 7.43
CA ALA A 85 7.23 -4.28 7.28
C ALA A 85 6.08 -4.91 8.08
N VAL A 86 5.90 -6.23 7.97
CA VAL A 86 4.90 -6.98 8.76
C VAL A 86 5.14 -6.78 10.25
N GLU A 87 6.37 -6.94 10.74
CA GLU A 87 6.70 -6.76 12.16
C GLU A 87 6.36 -5.35 12.66
N ILE A 88 6.67 -4.32 11.87
CA ILE A 88 6.34 -2.92 12.20
C ILE A 88 4.82 -2.72 12.25
N PHE A 89 4.06 -3.22 11.27
CA PHE A 89 2.60 -3.06 11.26
C PHE A 89 1.94 -3.81 12.41
N GLU A 90 2.39 -5.01 12.76
CA GLU A 90 1.90 -5.74 13.94
C GLU A 90 2.14 -4.98 15.26
N GLN A 91 3.19 -4.16 15.33
CA GLN A 91 3.53 -3.38 16.54
C GLN A 91 2.87 -2.01 16.58
N THR A 92 2.75 -1.34 15.43
CA THR A 92 2.48 0.11 15.37
C THR A 92 1.15 0.45 14.71
N MET A 93 0.57 -0.43 13.88
CA MET A 93 -0.63 -0.10 13.15
C MET A 93 -1.81 0.08 14.13
N PRO A 94 -2.52 1.22 14.07
CA PRO A 94 -3.52 1.54 15.08
C PRO A 94 -4.74 0.63 15.00
N SER A 95 -5.35 0.39 16.16
CA SER A 95 -6.54 -0.47 16.29
C SER A 95 -7.80 0.14 15.66
N GLY A 96 -8.87 -0.65 15.60
CA GLY A 96 -10.13 -0.29 14.93
C GLY A 96 -10.78 1.04 15.34
N LYS A 97 -10.49 1.64 16.50
CA LYS A 97 -11.03 2.97 16.86
C LYS A 97 -10.51 4.08 15.96
N HIS A 98 -9.24 4.01 15.55
CA HIS A 98 -8.62 4.98 14.65
C HIS A 98 -9.28 4.97 13.26
N TRP A 99 -9.68 3.79 12.79
CA TRP A 99 -10.25 3.58 11.45
C TRP A 99 -11.77 3.77 11.37
N ARG A 100 -12.47 3.67 12.51
CA ARG A 100 -13.94 3.73 12.61
C ARG A 100 -14.45 5.09 13.12
N VAL A 101 -13.78 6.17 12.72
CA VAL A 101 -14.19 7.53 13.09
C VAL A 101 -15.42 7.95 12.29
N THR A 102 -16.52 8.23 12.97
CA THR A 102 -17.81 8.56 12.32
C THR A 102 -18.11 10.06 12.32
N CYS A 103 -17.46 10.84 13.19
CA CYS A 103 -17.87 12.20 13.52
C CYS A 103 -16.65 13.08 13.83
N LYS A 104 -15.84 13.40 12.82
CA LYS A 104 -14.92 14.54 12.88
C LYS A 104 -15.25 15.48 11.72
N SER A 105 -15.35 16.77 12.02
CA SER A 105 -15.66 17.82 11.04
C SER A 105 -14.50 18.06 10.06
N GLU A 106 -13.27 17.69 10.43
CA GLU A 106 -12.08 17.97 9.63
C GLU A 106 -11.65 16.74 8.83
N LEU A 107 -11.41 16.95 7.53
CA LEU A 107 -10.83 15.97 6.64
C LEU A 107 -9.38 15.68 7.05
N PRO A 108 -8.90 14.44 6.87
CA PRO A 108 -7.50 14.12 7.13
C PRO A 108 -6.60 14.86 6.14
N SER A 109 -5.79 15.77 6.67
CA SER A 109 -4.89 16.64 5.90
C SER A 109 -3.43 16.19 5.91
N SER A 110 -3.07 15.26 6.80
CA SER A 110 -1.70 14.75 6.95
C SER A 110 -1.70 13.23 7.17
N PRO A 111 -0.63 12.53 6.76
CA PRO A 111 -0.48 11.12 7.04
C PRO A 111 -0.33 10.87 8.55
N SER A 112 -0.70 9.67 8.97
CA SER A 112 -0.59 9.20 10.35
C SER A 112 0.87 9.00 10.75
N GLU A 113 1.19 9.24 12.03
CA GLU A 113 2.55 9.08 12.56
C GLU A 113 3.08 7.65 12.40
N TYR A 114 2.24 6.63 12.61
CA TYR A 114 2.63 5.23 12.44
C TYR A 114 3.08 4.94 11.00
N ALA A 115 2.38 5.52 10.01
CA ALA A 115 2.67 5.35 8.59
C ALA A 115 4.01 6.02 8.24
N ALA A 116 4.24 7.23 8.74
CA ALA A 116 5.51 7.94 8.60
C ALA A 116 6.68 7.14 9.18
N CYS A 117 6.54 6.63 10.40
CA CYS A 117 7.55 5.82 11.07
C CYS A 117 7.82 4.51 10.31
N ALA A 118 6.77 3.80 9.87
CA ALA A 118 6.92 2.54 9.14
C ALA A 118 7.60 2.75 7.77
N ALA A 119 7.16 3.76 7.02
CA ALA A 119 7.72 4.12 5.73
C ALA A 119 9.20 4.50 5.85
N ARG A 120 9.57 5.34 6.83
CA ARG A 120 10.96 5.75 7.01
C ARG A 120 11.86 4.59 7.47
N SER A 121 11.35 3.69 8.32
CA SER A 121 12.12 2.55 8.85
C SER A 121 12.50 1.51 7.80
N VAL A 122 11.70 1.37 6.73
CA VAL A 122 11.96 0.43 5.63
C VAL A 122 12.34 1.18 4.36
N ILE A 123 11.40 1.90 3.75
CA ILE A 123 11.60 2.57 2.46
C ILE A 123 12.63 3.71 2.57
N GLY A 124 12.57 4.51 3.63
CA GLY A 124 13.56 5.57 3.86
C GLY A 124 14.99 5.02 3.95
N GLN A 125 15.19 3.95 4.72
CA GLN A 125 16.49 3.28 4.84
C GLN A 125 16.97 2.68 3.52
N VAL A 126 16.07 2.13 2.70
CA VAL A 126 16.43 1.64 1.36
C VAL A 126 16.81 2.80 0.44
N LEU A 127 16.06 3.90 0.44
CA LEU A 127 16.35 5.09 -0.36
C LEU A 127 17.72 5.69 0.00
N GLU A 128 18.04 5.79 1.29
CA GLU A 128 19.35 6.22 1.78
C GLU A 128 20.44 5.21 1.36
N GLY A 129 20.20 3.91 1.51
CA GLY A 129 21.17 2.86 1.23
C GLY A 129 21.49 2.65 -0.24
N VAL A 130 20.56 2.96 -1.16
CA VAL A 130 20.81 2.90 -2.61
C VAL A 130 21.39 4.19 -3.18
N GLN A 131 21.41 5.30 -2.43
CA GLN A 131 21.90 6.59 -2.91
C GLN A 131 23.32 6.55 -3.54
N PRO A 132 24.31 5.79 -3.00
CA PRO A 132 25.64 5.73 -3.61
C PRO A 132 25.73 4.83 -4.86
N LEU A 133 24.65 4.16 -5.24
CA LEU A 133 24.64 3.18 -6.34
C LEU A 133 24.30 3.83 -7.69
N PRO A 134 24.73 3.25 -8.83
CA PRO A 134 24.25 3.65 -10.14
C PRO A 134 22.76 3.29 -10.32
N ASP A 135 22.04 4.05 -11.14
CA ASP A 135 20.58 3.97 -11.30
C ASP A 135 20.08 2.54 -11.65
N GLU A 136 20.85 1.80 -12.44
CA GLU A 136 20.61 0.42 -12.86
C GLU A 136 20.61 -0.56 -11.68
N ALA A 137 21.30 -0.22 -10.59
CA ALA A 137 21.31 -0.96 -9.33
C ALA A 137 20.25 -0.45 -8.35
N ARG A 138 19.88 0.83 -8.42
CA ARG A 138 18.84 1.43 -7.57
C ARG A 138 17.46 0.90 -7.90
N ILE A 139 17.11 0.84 -9.19
CA ILE A 139 15.76 0.48 -9.65
C ILE A 139 15.28 -0.88 -9.11
N PRO A 140 16.04 -1.99 -9.24
CA PRO A 140 15.59 -3.29 -8.75
C PRO A 140 15.42 -3.31 -7.23
N ALA A 141 16.32 -2.70 -6.48
CA ALA A 141 16.22 -2.66 -5.01
C ALA A 141 14.98 -1.89 -4.56
N LEU A 142 14.76 -0.70 -5.13
CA LEU A 142 13.61 0.14 -4.79
C LEU A 142 12.30 -0.53 -5.19
N THR A 143 12.25 -1.14 -6.38
CA THR A 143 11.08 -1.88 -6.87
C THR A 143 10.70 -3.01 -5.91
N GLU A 144 11.68 -3.84 -5.53
CA GLU A 144 11.45 -4.97 -4.62
C GLU A 144 11.04 -4.49 -3.23
N ALA A 145 11.73 -3.49 -2.67
CA ALA A 145 11.42 -2.97 -1.34
C ALA A 145 10.03 -2.33 -1.28
N MET A 146 9.67 -1.50 -2.27
CA MET A 146 8.36 -0.84 -2.31
C MET A 146 7.23 -1.84 -2.50
N THR A 147 7.41 -2.82 -3.40
CA THR A 147 6.42 -3.87 -3.61
C THR A 147 6.24 -4.69 -2.33
N ALA A 148 7.32 -5.18 -1.73
CA ALA A 148 7.28 -5.96 -0.50
C ALA A 148 6.63 -5.21 0.67
N PHE A 149 6.96 -3.93 0.85
CA PHE A 149 6.41 -3.10 1.93
C PHE A 149 4.92 -2.83 1.74
N MET A 150 4.50 -2.42 0.54
CA MET A 150 3.11 -2.10 0.26
C MET A 150 2.23 -3.35 0.29
N GLU A 151 2.71 -4.48 -0.24
CA GLU A 151 2.03 -5.77 -0.10
C GLU A 151 1.88 -6.18 1.37
N ALA A 152 2.94 -6.06 2.18
CA ALA A 152 2.85 -6.36 3.61
C ALA A 152 1.77 -5.51 4.31
N TRP A 153 1.65 -4.24 3.92
CA TRP A 153 0.64 -3.34 4.47
C TRP A 153 -0.78 -3.78 4.10
N LEU A 154 -1.02 -4.06 2.81
CA LEU A 154 -2.31 -4.53 2.31
C LEU A 154 -2.69 -5.88 2.94
N GLU A 155 -1.76 -6.84 2.97
CA GLU A 155 -1.95 -8.16 3.57
C GLU A 155 -2.27 -8.05 5.06
N HIS A 156 -1.57 -7.17 5.79
CA HIS A 156 -1.83 -6.95 7.22
C HIS A 156 -3.27 -6.46 7.45
N ILE A 157 -3.73 -5.49 6.66
CA ILE A 157 -5.10 -4.95 6.74
C ILE A 157 -6.14 -6.05 6.52
N LEU A 158 -5.95 -6.87 5.49
CA LEU A 158 -6.86 -7.96 5.14
C LEU A 158 -6.85 -9.08 6.20
N LYS A 159 -5.66 -9.51 6.63
CA LYS A 159 -5.45 -10.54 7.66
C LYS A 159 -6.17 -10.18 8.95
N HIS A 160 -6.03 -8.94 9.40
CA HIS A 160 -6.65 -8.45 10.65
C HIS A 160 -8.08 -7.92 10.47
N LYS A 161 -8.61 -7.96 9.24
CA LYS A 161 -9.98 -7.53 8.90
C LYS A 161 -10.32 -6.14 9.47
N ILE A 162 -9.37 -5.21 9.34
CA ILE A 162 -9.51 -3.85 9.87
C ILE A 162 -10.71 -3.20 9.19
N LYS A 163 -11.63 -2.61 9.98
CA LYS A 163 -12.84 -1.98 9.44
C LYS A 163 -12.67 -0.48 9.29
N PHE A 164 -13.06 0.06 8.15
CA PHE A 164 -12.89 1.47 7.81
C PHE A 164 -14.23 2.18 7.64
N SER A 165 -14.35 3.31 8.32
CA SER A 165 -15.31 4.37 8.01
C SER A 165 -14.90 5.10 6.74
N LEU A 166 -15.75 6.00 6.23
CA LEU A 166 -15.37 6.88 5.11
C LEU A 166 -14.11 7.70 5.46
N GLN A 167 -14.08 8.29 6.66
CA GLN A 167 -12.94 9.07 7.12
C GLN A 167 -11.69 8.20 7.32
N GLY A 168 -11.83 7.00 7.88
CA GLY A 168 -10.71 6.07 8.02
C GLY A 168 -10.14 5.65 6.67
N ALA A 169 -10.97 5.48 5.64
CA ALA A 169 -10.52 5.20 4.29
C ALA A 169 -9.77 6.40 3.67
N LEU A 170 -10.25 7.62 3.89
CA LEU A 170 -9.54 8.84 3.47
C LEU A 170 -8.20 9.01 4.20
N GLN A 171 -8.12 8.68 5.50
CA GLN A 171 -6.86 8.69 6.24
C GLN A 171 -5.90 7.64 5.68
N LEU A 172 -6.37 6.42 5.42
CA LEU A 172 -5.54 5.38 4.82
C LEU A 172 -5.01 5.80 3.44
N LYS A 173 -5.80 6.52 2.64
CA LYS A 173 -5.34 7.10 1.38
C LYS A 173 -4.16 8.06 1.61
N GLN A 174 -4.26 8.98 2.57
CA GLN A 174 -3.14 9.89 2.92
C GLN A 174 -1.91 9.11 3.37
N ASP A 175 -2.10 8.05 4.16
CA ASP A 175 -1.03 7.22 4.66
C ASP A 175 -0.30 6.47 3.52
N PHE A 176 -1.02 6.06 2.47
CA PHE A 176 -0.39 5.49 1.26
C PHE A 176 0.24 6.56 0.35
N ASP A 177 -0.37 7.72 0.21
CA ASP A 177 0.16 8.84 -0.59
C ASP A 177 1.47 9.40 -0.02
N LEU A 178 1.72 9.19 1.28
CA LEU A 178 3.04 9.44 1.87
C LEU A 178 4.16 8.71 1.12
N ILE A 179 3.93 7.47 0.67
CA ILE A 179 4.97 6.69 -0.03
C ILE A 179 5.27 7.32 -1.39
N ARG A 180 4.24 7.81 -2.09
CA ARG A 180 4.41 8.56 -3.34
C ARG A 180 5.17 9.86 -3.11
N SER A 181 4.84 10.56 -2.02
CA SER A 181 5.52 11.78 -1.61
C SER A 181 6.99 11.54 -1.27
N LEU A 182 7.32 10.40 -0.65
CA LEU A 182 8.71 10.00 -0.39
C LEU A 182 9.49 9.73 -1.69
N ILE A 183 8.85 9.08 -2.68
CA ILE A 183 9.46 8.84 -3.99
C ILE A 183 9.75 10.16 -4.70
N GLN A 184 8.83 11.12 -4.62
CA GLN A 184 8.93 12.43 -5.26
C GLN A 184 9.79 13.43 -4.47
N SER A 185 10.33 13.04 -3.32
CA SER A 185 11.14 13.92 -2.49
C SER A 185 12.51 14.18 -3.13
N GLU A 186 12.86 15.46 -3.25
CA GLU A 186 14.17 15.93 -3.71
C GLU A 186 15.33 15.44 -2.82
N GLU A 187 15.06 15.01 -1.58
CA GLU A 187 16.04 14.47 -0.63
C GLU A 187 16.82 13.28 -1.22
N TYR A 188 16.15 12.44 -2.01
CA TYR A 188 16.71 11.17 -2.49
C TYR A 188 17.29 11.23 -3.91
N ARG A 189 17.20 12.39 -4.58
CA ARG A 189 17.77 12.67 -5.91
C ARG A 189 17.53 11.51 -6.90
N LEU A 190 16.28 11.12 -7.03
CA LEU A 190 15.87 10.14 -8.03
C LEU A 190 15.70 10.87 -9.37
N SER A 191 16.09 10.21 -10.46
CA SER A 191 15.86 10.71 -11.81
C SER A 191 14.38 10.61 -12.17
N GLU A 192 13.94 11.41 -13.15
CA GLU A 192 12.55 11.41 -13.61
C GLU A 192 12.11 10.04 -14.16
N GLU A 193 13.02 9.31 -14.81
CA GLU A 193 12.77 7.93 -15.25
C GLU A 193 12.49 7.00 -14.05
N MET A 194 13.25 7.14 -12.97
CA MET A 194 13.02 6.35 -11.75
C MET A 194 11.71 6.71 -11.08
N HIS A 195 11.35 8.00 -11.01
CA HIS A 195 10.04 8.41 -10.50
C HIS A 195 8.91 7.74 -11.27
N GLN A 196 8.93 7.82 -12.60
CA GLN A 196 7.90 7.22 -13.44
C GLN A 196 7.84 5.71 -13.26
N ARG A 197 8.99 5.04 -13.23
CA ARG A 197 9.06 3.59 -13.08
C ARG A 197 8.52 3.12 -11.73
N LEU A 198 8.88 3.81 -10.65
CA LEU A 198 8.43 3.46 -9.29
C LEU A 198 6.96 3.79 -9.07
N LEU A 199 6.47 4.93 -9.55
CA LEU A 199 5.05 5.29 -9.43
C LEU A 199 4.15 4.43 -10.33
N SER A 200 4.70 3.84 -11.40
CA SER A 200 3.97 2.90 -12.27
C SER A 200 3.90 1.46 -11.75
N LEU A 201 4.47 1.17 -10.56
CA LEU A 201 4.44 -0.18 -10.00
C LEU A 201 3.00 -0.64 -9.76
N HIS A 202 2.74 -1.91 -10.09
CA HIS A 202 1.41 -2.51 -9.96
C HIS A 202 0.85 -2.43 -8.53
N VAL A 203 1.71 -2.46 -7.51
CA VAL A 203 1.28 -2.35 -6.11
C VAL A 203 0.55 -1.03 -5.82
N PHE A 204 0.91 0.08 -6.50
CA PHE A 204 0.18 1.34 -6.35
C PHE A 204 -1.23 1.27 -6.97
N GLN A 205 -1.40 0.53 -8.08
CA GLN A 205 -2.72 0.27 -8.66
C GLN A 205 -3.59 -0.60 -7.74
N GLN A 206 -2.99 -1.58 -7.07
CA GLN A 206 -3.68 -2.42 -6.10
C GLN A 206 -4.15 -1.60 -4.89
N VAL A 207 -3.28 -0.72 -4.39
CA VAL A 207 -3.59 0.23 -3.32
C VAL A 207 -4.74 1.16 -3.72
N ASP A 208 -4.68 1.76 -4.91
CA ASP A 208 -5.73 2.66 -5.39
C ASP A 208 -7.07 1.93 -5.52
N SER A 209 -7.04 0.70 -6.05
CA SER A 209 -8.23 -0.17 -6.14
C SER A 209 -8.81 -0.49 -4.77
N ALA A 210 -7.96 -0.79 -3.77
CA ALA A 210 -8.37 -1.02 -2.39
C ALA A 210 -9.03 0.23 -1.79
N ILE A 211 -8.43 1.41 -1.96
CA ILE A 211 -8.98 2.69 -1.50
C ILE A 211 -10.33 2.97 -2.15
N VAL A 212 -10.47 2.81 -3.47
CA VAL A 212 -11.75 2.96 -4.18
C VAL A 212 -12.82 2.06 -3.55
N CYS A 213 -12.49 0.79 -3.28
CA CYS A 213 -13.41 -0.13 -2.62
C CYS A 213 -13.83 0.36 -1.23
N LEU A 214 -12.89 0.87 -0.43
CA LEU A 214 -13.17 1.38 0.91
C LEU A 214 -13.98 2.69 0.89
N LEU A 215 -13.76 3.57 -0.09
CA LEU A 215 -14.50 4.82 -0.22
C LEU A 215 -15.96 4.60 -0.66
N GLN A 216 -16.25 3.47 -1.30
CA GLN A 216 -17.61 3.06 -1.65
C GLN A 216 -18.42 2.60 -0.43
N GLN A 217 -18.53 3.40 0.63
CA GLN A 217 -19.30 3.04 1.82
C GLN A 217 -20.78 2.77 1.46
N PRO A 218 -21.41 1.72 2.01
CA PRO A 218 -22.81 1.42 1.74
C PRO A 218 -23.66 2.58 2.24
N VAL A 219 -24.41 3.19 1.31
CA VAL A 219 -25.29 4.30 1.63
C VAL A 219 -26.41 3.75 2.51
N ALA A 220 -26.58 4.30 3.72
CA ALA A 220 -27.80 4.08 4.48
C ALA A 220 -28.94 4.55 3.57
N LYS A 221 -29.84 3.63 3.18
CA LYS A 221 -30.98 3.97 2.34
C LYS A 221 -31.62 5.25 2.91
N PRO A 222 -31.74 6.34 2.12
CA PRO A 222 -32.46 7.51 2.59
C PRO A 222 -33.82 7.00 3.04
N TYR A 223 -34.18 7.38 4.25
CA TYR A 223 -35.45 7.02 4.86
C TYR A 223 -36.55 7.47 3.90
N THR A 224 -37.06 6.59 3.04
CA THR A 224 -38.42 6.75 2.58
C THR A 224 -39.21 6.62 3.87
N PRO A 225 -39.90 7.68 4.34
CA PRO A 225 -40.78 7.52 5.48
C PRO A 225 -41.79 6.48 5.06
N SER A 226 -41.65 5.25 5.56
CA SER A 226 -42.69 4.24 5.40
C SER A 226 -43.97 4.89 5.91
N ARG A 227 -44.92 5.13 5.00
CA ARG A 227 -46.33 5.32 5.36
C ARG A 227 -46.68 4.13 6.26
N GLY A 228 -46.70 4.34 7.57
CA GLY A 228 -46.88 3.23 8.51
C GLY A 228 -46.34 3.45 9.92
N TRP A 229 -46.37 4.68 10.44
CA TRP A 229 -46.38 4.92 11.89
C TRP A 229 -47.61 5.76 12.26
N GLU A 230 -48.76 5.37 11.70
CA GLU A 230 -50.07 5.94 12.06
C GLU A 230 -50.57 5.57 13.48
N PRO A 231 -50.09 4.52 14.20
CA PRO A 231 -50.67 4.20 15.52
C PRO A 231 -50.35 5.21 16.64
N PHE A 232 -49.28 6.01 16.53
CA PHE A 232 -48.87 6.91 17.63
C PHE A 232 -49.38 8.35 17.51
N ARG A 233 -50.11 8.70 16.43
CA ARG A 233 -50.70 10.04 16.27
C ARG A 233 -52.00 10.28 17.04
N ARG A 234 -52.54 9.28 17.75
CA ARG A 234 -53.86 9.41 18.43
C ARG A 234 -53.80 9.73 19.92
N CYS A 235 -52.64 10.00 20.51
CA CYS A 235 -52.54 10.27 21.95
C CYS A 235 -52.42 11.76 22.35
N CYS A 236 -52.56 12.71 21.42
CA CYS A 236 -52.57 14.14 21.78
C CYS A 236 -53.64 14.87 20.97
N PRO A 237 -54.73 15.38 21.59
CA PRO A 237 -55.58 16.38 20.96
C PRO A 237 -54.77 17.66 20.75
N ASN A 238 -54.84 18.18 19.54
CA ASN A 238 -54.19 19.38 19.04
C ASN A 238 -54.12 20.55 20.05
N SER A 239 -52.92 21.08 20.29
CA SER A 239 -52.73 22.53 20.34
C SER A 239 -51.74 22.90 19.25
N SER A 240 -52.23 23.70 18.32
CA SER A 240 -51.53 24.24 17.18
C SER A 240 -50.40 25.18 17.60
N SER A 241 -49.17 24.89 17.18
CA SER A 241 -48.28 25.95 16.68
C SER A 241 -47.46 25.37 15.52
N LEU A 242 -47.66 25.97 14.34
CA LEU A 242 -46.77 25.84 13.20
C LEU A 242 -45.43 26.43 13.63
N VAL A 243 -44.44 25.58 13.88
CA VAL A 243 -43.04 26.01 13.91
C VAL A 243 -42.40 25.47 12.64
N ASP A 244 -42.01 26.44 11.82
CA ASP A 244 -41.24 26.38 10.58
C ASP A 244 -40.21 25.24 10.54
N PRO A 245 -40.10 24.45 9.44
CA PRO A 245 -38.99 23.52 9.24
C PRO A 245 -37.76 24.31 8.74
N GLY A 246 -37.29 25.26 9.56
CA GLY A 246 -36.11 26.08 9.33
C GLY A 246 -34.90 25.66 10.17
N ALA A 247 -34.85 24.44 10.68
CA ALA A 247 -33.69 23.91 11.38
C ALA A 247 -32.77 23.21 10.35
N GLY A 248 -31.92 24.00 9.70
CA GLY A 248 -30.81 23.51 8.90
C GLY A 248 -30.02 22.50 9.72
N SER A 249 -30.08 21.24 9.29
CA SER A 249 -29.31 20.17 9.92
C SER A 249 -27.84 20.44 9.63
N LEU A 250 -27.06 20.77 10.66
CA LEU A 250 -25.60 20.88 10.55
C LEU A 250 -24.95 19.60 9.97
N SER A 251 -25.63 18.45 10.15
CA SER A 251 -25.25 17.18 9.50
C SER A 251 -25.30 17.19 7.96
N SER A 252 -26.06 18.11 7.35
CA SER A 252 -26.19 18.19 5.89
C SER A 252 -25.01 18.92 5.25
N LEU A 253 -24.42 19.90 5.93
CA LEU A 253 -23.22 20.61 5.46
C LEU A 253 -21.98 19.72 5.63
N GLU A 254 -21.83 19.07 6.78
CA GLU A 254 -20.75 18.10 7.04
C GLU A 254 -20.80 16.91 6.06
N SER A 255 -22.00 16.49 5.66
CA SER A 255 -22.19 15.46 4.63
C SER A 255 -21.77 15.92 3.23
N MET A 256 -21.79 17.23 2.92
CA MET A 256 -21.39 17.74 1.60
C MET A 256 -19.87 17.78 1.44
N ASP A 257 -19.12 18.25 2.44
CA ASP A 257 -17.66 18.29 2.39
C ASP A 257 -17.06 16.88 2.34
N MET A 258 -17.62 15.95 3.14
CA MET A 258 -17.23 14.54 3.10
C MET A 258 -17.56 13.86 1.77
N GLN A 259 -18.68 14.22 1.13
CA GLN A 259 -19.05 13.70 -0.17
C GLN A 259 -18.19 14.30 -1.29
N ALA A 260 -17.83 15.59 -1.20
CA ALA A 260 -16.91 16.24 -2.12
C ALA A 260 -15.50 15.63 -2.03
N ALA A 261 -14.98 15.43 -0.81
CA ALA A 261 -13.69 14.79 -0.58
C ALA A 261 -13.68 13.33 -1.06
N ARG A 262 -14.78 12.59 -0.84
CA ARG A 262 -14.95 11.25 -1.41
C ARG A 262 -14.88 11.29 -2.93
N ASN A 263 -15.62 12.20 -3.57
CA ASN A 263 -15.65 12.29 -5.03
C ASN A 263 -14.27 12.66 -5.58
N GLN A 264 -13.57 13.62 -4.97
CA GLN A 264 -12.19 13.99 -5.35
C GLN A 264 -11.20 12.84 -5.16
N ALA A 265 -11.32 12.09 -4.05
CA ALA A 265 -10.46 10.94 -3.80
C ALA A 265 -10.73 9.80 -4.78
N LEU A 266 -11.98 9.59 -5.17
CA LEU A 266 -12.36 8.63 -6.22
C LEU A 266 -11.82 9.08 -7.58
N THR A 267 -11.99 10.34 -7.97
CA THR A 267 -11.46 10.84 -9.26
C THR A 267 -9.94 10.74 -9.31
N ALA A 268 -9.23 11.13 -8.24
CA ALA A 268 -7.77 11.02 -8.19
C ALA A 268 -7.27 9.57 -8.28
N ALA A 269 -7.97 8.64 -7.62
CA ALA A 269 -7.65 7.20 -7.70
C ALA A 269 -8.06 6.56 -9.04
N GLU A 270 -9.06 7.10 -9.73
CA GLU A 270 -9.45 6.67 -11.07
C GLU A 270 -8.52 7.24 -12.15
N GLU A 271 -8.03 8.47 -11.97
CA GLU A 271 -7.03 9.10 -12.84
C GLU A 271 -5.68 8.38 -12.77
N SER A 272 -5.26 7.92 -11.59
CA SER A 272 -4.03 7.13 -11.43
C SER A 272 -4.10 5.74 -12.09
N LEU A 273 -5.31 5.22 -12.34
CA LEU A 273 -5.53 3.95 -13.04
C LEU A 273 -5.45 4.08 -14.59
N GLY A 274 -5.32 5.30 -15.13
CA GLY A 274 -5.12 5.58 -16.56
C GLY A 274 -6.36 5.30 -17.46
N PRO A 275 -6.30 5.64 -18.77
CA PRO A 275 -7.41 5.43 -19.69
C PRO A 275 -7.66 3.93 -19.89
N ARG A 276 -8.86 3.47 -19.53
CA ARG A 276 -9.32 2.09 -19.68
C ARG A 276 -9.25 1.64 -21.16
N ARG A 277 -8.16 0.97 -21.53
CA ARG A 277 -8.03 0.26 -22.81
C ARG A 277 -9.09 -0.86 -22.88
N PRO A 278 -9.69 -1.18 -24.04
CA PRO A 278 -10.79 -2.14 -24.10
C PRO A 278 -10.29 -3.54 -23.72
N ALA A 279 -10.92 -4.12 -22.69
CA ALA A 279 -11.01 -5.54 -22.36
C ALA A 279 -9.77 -6.41 -22.67
N ALA A 280 -8.73 -6.31 -21.84
CA ALA A 280 -7.98 -7.50 -21.44
C ALA A 280 -8.68 -8.11 -20.21
N PRO A 281 -8.73 -9.45 -20.04
CA PRO A 281 -9.46 -10.04 -18.92
C PRO A 281 -8.84 -9.56 -17.62
N LEU A 282 -9.62 -8.88 -16.78
CA LEU A 282 -9.27 -8.60 -15.39
C LEU A 282 -8.83 -9.92 -14.76
N GLN A 283 -7.55 -10.04 -14.42
CA GLN A 283 -7.02 -11.27 -13.84
C GLN A 283 -7.79 -11.61 -12.55
N PRO A 284 -8.13 -12.89 -12.32
CA PRO A 284 -9.02 -13.33 -11.25
C PRO A 284 -8.55 -13.02 -9.82
N TYR A 285 -7.29 -12.62 -9.60
CA TYR A 285 -6.78 -12.19 -8.29
C TYR A 285 -7.41 -10.87 -7.80
N LEU A 286 -7.77 -9.96 -8.70
CA LEU A 286 -8.44 -8.69 -8.37
C LEU A 286 -9.90 -8.88 -7.98
N ALA A 287 -10.61 -9.86 -8.59
CA ALA A 287 -12.01 -10.11 -8.29
C ALA A 287 -12.22 -10.75 -6.91
N VAL A 288 -11.30 -11.60 -6.47
CA VAL A 288 -11.36 -12.25 -5.14
C VAL A 288 -10.98 -11.26 -4.02
N SER A 289 -9.90 -10.50 -4.19
CA SER A 289 -9.49 -9.49 -3.21
C SER A 289 -10.48 -8.33 -3.10
N GLN A 290 -11.17 -7.94 -4.19
CA GLN A 290 -12.15 -6.87 -4.17
C GLN A 290 -13.28 -7.13 -3.16
N GLN A 291 -13.79 -8.35 -3.07
CA GLN A 291 -14.83 -8.69 -2.09
C GLN A 291 -14.33 -8.57 -0.65
N GLU A 292 -13.08 -8.96 -0.40
CA GLU A 292 -12.45 -8.84 0.92
C GLU A 292 -12.32 -7.38 1.33
N TRP A 293 -11.84 -6.51 0.42
CA TRP A 293 -11.77 -5.05 0.65
C TRP A 293 -13.14 -4.41 0.86
N LEU A 294 -14.13 -4.76 0.04
CA LEU A 294 -15.50 -4.30 0.21
C LEU A 294 -16.10 -4.76 1.55
N ALA A 295 -15.70 -5.94 2.05
CA ALA A 295 -16.14 -6.43 3.36
C ALA A 295 -15.51 -5.62 4.51
N LEU A 296 -14.41 -4.91 4.31
CA LEU A 296 -13.77 -4.06 5.33
C LEU A 296 -14.51 -2.74 5.62
N ARG A 297 -15.50 -2.38 4.81
CA ARG A 297 -16.32 -1.19 5.06
C ARG A 297 -17.16 -1.34 6.34
N ILE A 298 -17.46 -0.22 6.99
CA ILE A 298 -18.44 -0.20 8.08
C ILE A 298 -19.82 -0.21 7.46
N HIS A 299 -20.60 -1.25 7.74
CA HIS A 299 -22.04 -1.20 7.49
C HIS A 299 -22.66 -0.32 8.56
N SER A 300 -23.13 0.87 8.18
CA SER A 300 -24.00 1.69 9.03
C SER A 300 -25.35 0.99 9.18
N SER A 301 -25.39 -0.12 9.91
CA SER A 301 -26.64 -0.57 10.51
C SER A 301 -26.92 0.39 11.64
N VAL A 302 -27.86 1.31 11.42
CA VAL A 302 -28.51 2.04 12.49
C VAL A 302 -29.15 0.97 13.37
N ARG A 303 -28.41 0.53 14.38
CA ARG A 303 -28.87 -0.47 15.33
C ARG A 303 -29.82 0.29 16.24
N TRP A 304 -31.11 0.31 15.89
CA TRP A 304 -32.16 0.87 16.72
C TRP A 304 -32.06 0.22 18.10
N LYS A 305 -31.49 0.94 19.07
CA LYS A 305 -31.80 0.69 20.47
C LYS A 305 -33.19 1.27 20.65
N LEU A 306 -34.21 0.40 20.56
CA LEU A 306 -35.55 0.74 21.03
C LEU A 306 -35.40 1.36 22.43
N PRO A 307 -35.79 2.62 22.66
CA PRO A 307 -35.93 3.12 24.02
C PRO A 307 -36.94 2.19 24.70
N GLY A 308 -36.50 1.46 25.73
CA GLY A 308 -37.38 0.55 26.46
C GLY A 308 -38.60 1.32 26.95
N LEU A 309 -39.77 0.99 26.41
CA LEU A 309 -41.04 1.54 26.86
C LEU A 309 -41.28 1.04 28.29
N ARG A 310 -40.93 1.86 29.28
CA ARG A 310 -41.34 1.68 30.68
C ARG A 310 -42.78 2.17 30.86
N CYS A 311 -43.75 1.41 30.35
CA CYS A 311 -45.16 1.69 30.60
C CYS A 311 -45.88 0.40 31.03
N LEU A 312 -45.52 -0.12 32.21
CA LEU A 312 -46.34 -1.08 32.95
C LEU A 312 -46.15 -0.81 34.45
N SER A 313 -46.90 0.15 34.99
CA SER A 313 -47.17 0.23 36.42
C SER A 313 -48.68 0.29 36.64
N LYS A 314 -49.22 -0.91 36.90
CA LYS A 314 -50.40 -1.27 37.70
C LYS A 314 -51.40 -0.15 38.02
N SER A 315 -52.61 -0.26 37.48
CA SER A 315 -53.80 0.31 38.10
C SER A 315 -54.37 -0.73 39.07
N ALA A 316 -54.29 -0.44 40.37
CA ALA A 316 -55.12 -1.07 41.38
C ALA A 316 -56.32 -0.16 41.61
N HIS A 317 -57.52 -0.73 41.54
CA HIS A 317 -58.67 -0.44 42.39
C HIS A 317 -59.65 -1.61 42.32
#